data_AF-A0A355PPT6-F1
#
_entry.id   AF-A0A355PPT6-F1
#
_cell.length_a   1.000
_cell.length_b   1.000
_cell.length_c   1.000
_cell.angle_alpha   90.00
_cell.angle_beta   90.00
_cell.angle_gamma   90.00
#
_symmetry.space_group_name_H-M   'P 1'
#
loop_
_entity.id
_entity.type
_entity.pdbx_description
1 polymer ?
#
loop_
_entity_poly.entity_id
_entity_poly.type
_entity_poly.pdbx_seq_one_letter_code
_entity_poly.pdbx_strand_id
1 'polypeptide(L)'
;MKNEPQLHHGARKIVPKSLETLIEMFILLGCKLSYREGGARWAMIGQNGIDFNIQLVEVDEVPIQIKNRVSSHVAFISENPKSVVDKVEKWATEKGLKFIKGGWSERELWFDLPDLFVDFAIEIMDRSIVEG
;
A
#
# COMPACT_ATOMS: atom_id res chain seq x y z
N MET A 1 -12.71 31.33 -8.94
CA MET A 1 -11.35 30.93 -9.37
C MET A 1 -11.09 29.54 -8.80
N LYS A 2 -10.73 28.55 -9.63
CA LYS A 2 -10.02 27.37 -9.14
C LYS A 2 -8.63 27.43 -9.80
N ASN A 3 -7.78 28.30 -9.28
CA ASN A 3 -6.38 28.41 -9.70
C ASN A 3 -5.43 27.66 -8.76
N GLU A 4 -5.98 26.94 -7.77
CA GLU A 4 -5.18 26.12 -6.86
C GLU A 4 -5.01 24.71 -7.45
N PRO A 5 -3.80 24.13 -7.38
CA PRO A 5 -3.57 22.77 -7.86
C PRO A 5 -4.36 21.76 -7.02
N GLN A 6 -5.00 20.79 -7.68
CA GLN A 6 -5.69 19.67 -7.02
C GLN A 6 -4.73 18.48 -6.86
N LEU A 7 -4.65 17.92 -5.65
CA LEU A 7 -3.91 16.70 -5.39
C LEU A 7 -4.60 15.52 -6.08
N HIS A 8 -3.89 14.83 -6.98
CA HIS A 8 -4.45 13.72 -7.76
C HIS A 8 -3.97 12.35 -7.26
N HIS A 9 -2.67 12.21 -7.00
CA HIS A 9 -2.07 10.95 -6.61
C HIS A 9 -0.69 11.14 -5.96
N GLY A 10 -0.23 10.08 -5.29
CA GLY A 10 1.16 9.92 -4.86
C GLY A 10 1.74 8.63 -5.42
N ALA A 11 2.99 8.65 -5.86
CA ALA A 11 3.67 7.49 -6.42
C ALA A 11 4.46 6.71 -5.34
N ARG A 12 4.55 5.39 -5.53
CA ARG A 12 5.33 4.46 -4.72
C ARG A 12 6.09 3.49 -5.61
N LYS A 13 7.35 3.25 -5.25
CA LYS A 13 8.25 2.39 -6.01
C LYS A 13 8.08 0.94 -5.58
N ILE A 14 8.03 0.06 -6.58
CA ILE A 14 7.86 -1.38 -6.37
C ILE A 14 8.88 -2.14 -7.21
N VAL A 15 9.17 -3.37 -6.78
CA VAL A 15 10.13 -4.26 -7.44
C VAL A 15 9.61 -4.65 -8.84
N PRO A 16 10.48 -4.87 -9.85
CA PRO A 16 10.06 -5.28 -11.18
C PRO A 16 9.21 -6.55 -11.19
N LYS A 17 8.25 -6.65 -12.11
CA LYS A 17 7.32 -7.79 -12.25
C LYS A 17 6.43 -8.02 -11.02
N SER A 18 6.21 -6.99 -10.20
CA SER A 18 5.39 -7.07 -8.98
C SER A 18 4.01 -6.44 -9.13
N LEU A 19 3.73 -5.77 -10.25
CA LEU A 19 2.49 -5.01 -10.48
C LEU A 19 1.23 -5.80 -10.20
N GLU A 20 1.05 -6.96 -10.84
CA GLU A 20 -0.18 -7.76 -10.69
C GLU A 20 -0.36 -8.24 -9.26
N THR A 21 0.72 -8.74 -8.65
CA THR A 21 0.72 -9.20 -7.27
C THR A 21 0.33 -8.08 -6.30
N LEU A 22 0.82 -6.86 -6.52
CA LEU A 22 0.45 -5.72 -5.68
C LEU A 22 -0.95 -5.20 -5.96
N ILE A 23 -1.44 -5.25 -7.20
CA ILE A 23 -2.84 -4.95 -7.51
C ILE A 23 -3.76 -5.89 -6.71
N GLU A 24 -3.48 -7.20 -6.70
CA GLU A 24 -4.23 -8.17 -5.90
C GLU A 24 -4.19 -7.85 -4.41
N MET A 25 -3.02 -7.49 -3.87
CA MET A 25 -2.87 -7.09 -2.47
C MET A 25 -3.75 -5.88 -2.14
N PHE A 26 -3.71 -4.82 -2.96
CA PHE A 26 -4.51 -3.63 -2.75
C PHE A 26 -6.02 -3.91 -2.87
N ILE A 27 -6.44 -4.88 -3.69
CA ILE A 27 -7.84 -5.34 -3.72
C ILE A 27 -8.28 -5.92 -2.36
N LEU A 28 -7.38 -6.59 -1.63
CA LEU A 28 -7.69 -7.07 -0.27
C LEU A 28 -7.96 -5.92 0.70
N LEU A 29 -7.36 -4.76 0.46
CA LEU A 29 -7.56 -3.51 1.19
C LEU A 29 -8.78 -2.70 0.68
N GLY A 30 -9.58 -3.28 -0.23
CA GLY A 30 -10.77 -2.63 -0.78
C GLY A 30 -10.46 -1.60 -1.88
N CYS A 31 -9.24 -1.58 -2.41
CA CYS A 31 -8.90 -0.78 -3.57
C CYS A 31 -9.27 -1.49 -4.89
N LYS A 32 -9.08 -0.77 -6.00
CA LYS A 32 -9.24 -1.29 -7.37
C LYS A 32 -8.19 -0.67 -8.29
N LEU A 33 -7.86 -1.37 -9.37
CA LEU A 33 -7.15 -0.77 -10.50
C LEU A 33 -8.03 0.33 -11.08
N SER A 34 -7.58 1.59 -10.98
CA SER A 34 -8.32 2.75 -11.50
C SER A 34 -7.88 3.11 -12.91
N TYR A 35 -6.60 2.94 -13.23
CA TYR A 35 -6.07 3.17 -14.57
C TYR A 35 -4.75 2.43 -14.79
N ARG A 36 -4.55 1.92 -16.01
CA ARG A 36 -3.25 1.52 -16.53
C ARG A 36 -3.27 1.61 -18.04
N GLU A 37 -2.23 2.19 -18.61
CA GLU A 37 -2.03 2.20 -20.05
C GLU A 37 -1.35 0.92 -20.51
N GLY A 38 -2.10 -0.02 -21.12
CA GLY A 38 -1.55 -1.22 -21.75
C GLY A 38 -0.50 -1.96 -20.89
N GLY A 39 0.60 -2.37 -21.52
CA GLY A 39 1.73 -3.04 -20.85
C GLY A 39 2.63 -2.14 -20.00
N ALA A 40 2.16 -0.96 -19.56
CA ALA A 40 2.95 -0.05 -18.74
C ALA A 40 3.50 -0.72 -17.48
N ARG A 41 4.72 -0.35 -17.09
CA ARG A 41 5.37 -0.73 -15.83
C ARG A 41 4.89 0.12 -14.64
N TRP A 42 3.69 0.66 -14.72
CA TRP A 42 3.04 1.40 -13.64
C TRP A 42 1.51 1.24 -13.71
N ALA A 43 0.83 1.47 -12.58
CA ALA A 43 -0.63 1.45 -12.51
C ALA A 43 -1.14 2.42 -11.43
N MET A 44 -2.36 2.92 -11.62
CA MET A 44 -3.09 3.71 -10.62
C MET A 44 -4.03 2.79 -9.84
N ILE A 45 -3.98 2.89 -8.52
CA ILE A 45 -4.81 2.17 -7.57
C ILE A 45 -5.67 3.18 -6.83
N GLY A 46 -6.99 3.01 -6.85
CA GLY A 46 -7.93 3.91 -6.18
C GLY A 46 -8.87 3.16 -5.24
N GLN A 47 -9.62 3.91 -4.44
CA GLN A 47 -10.67 3.37 -3.57
C GLN A 47 -12.01 4.06 -3.86
N ASN A 48 -13.12 3.33 -3.74
CA ASN A 48 -14.44 3.93 -3.96
C ASN A 48 -14.71 5.02 -2.93
N GLY A 49 -15.22 6.17 -3.37
CA GLY A 49 -15.53 7.31 -2.50
C GLY A 49 -14.33 8.17 -2.12
N ILE A 50 -13.13 7.87 -2.62
CA ILE A 50 -11.91 8.66 -2.39
C ILE A 50 -11.37 9.16 -3.74
N ASP A 51 -11.31 10.48 -3.91
CA ASP A 51 -10.76 11.14 -5.11
C ASP A 51 -9.22 11.31 -5.00
N PHE A 52 -8.54 10.19 -4.73
CA PHE A 52 -7.08 10.11 -4.65
C PHE A 52 -6.62 8.71 -5.05
N ASN A 53 -5.55 8.65 -5.84
CA ASN A 53 -4.95 7.39 -6.27
C ASN A 53 -3.54 7.20 -5.71
N ILE A 54 -3.14 5.94 -5.55
CA ILE A 54 -1.75 5.54 -5.36
C ILE A 54 -1.23 5.07 -6.72
N GLN A 55 -0.15 5.66 -7.21
CA GLN A 55 0.54 5.15 -8.39
C GLN A 55 1.62 4.15 -7.97
N LEU A 56 1.52 2.92 -8.43
CA LEU A 56 2.58 1.94 -8.30
C LEU A 56 3.47 2.02 -9.53
N VAL A 57 4.79 2.11 -9.33
CA VAL A 57 5.78 2.22 -10.42
C VAL A 57 6.86 1.17 -10.21
N GLU A 58 7.01 0.26 -11.16
CA GLU A 58 8.12 -0.69 -11.15
C GLU A 58 9.43 0.03 -11.49
N VAL A 59 10.42 -0.15 -10.65
CA VAL A 59 11.75 0.44 -10.81
C VAL A 59 12.82 -0.62 -10.62
N ASP A 60 13.97 -0.45 -11.27
CA ASP A 60 15.11 -1.37 -11.15
C ASP A 60 16.04 -0.99 -9.97
N GLU A 61 15.48 -0.36 -8.94
CA GLU A 61 16.18 0.08 -7.72
C GLU A 61 16.24 -1.04 -6.67
N VAL A 62 17.31 -1.04 -5.86
CA VAL A 62 17.43 -1.96 -4.73
C VAL A 62 16.50 -1.51 -3.60
N PRO A 63 15.62 -2.37 -3.07
CA PRO A 63 14.79 -2.05 -1.92
C PRO A 63 15.62 -1.56 -0.73
N ILE A 64 15.19 -0.45 -0.12
CA ILE A 64 15.87 0.06 1.08
C ILE A 64 15.63 -0.88 2.27
N GLN A 65 16.43 -0.76 3.32
CA GLN A 65 16.27 -1.60 4.52
C GLN A 65 14.91 -1.35 5.18
N ILE A 66 14.24 -2.41 5.66
CA ILE A 66 12.90 -2.35 6.26
C ILE A 66 12.80 -1.29 7.36
N LYS A 67 13.82 -1.20 8.23
CA LYS A 67 13.87 -0.19 9.31
C LYS A 67 13.76 1.26 8.81
N ASN A 68 14.16 1.52 7.57
CA ASN A 68 14.06 2.82 6.91
C ASN A 68 12.78 2.94 6.05
N ARG A 69 12.15 1.83 5.65
CA ARG A 69 10.89 1.85 4.90
C ARG A 69 9.73 2.24 5.77
N VAL A 70 9.70 1.75 7.00
CA VAL A 70 8.56 1.95 7.91
C VAL A 70 8.30 3.44 8.23
N SER A 71 9.28 4.32 8.05
CA SER A 71 9.08 5.78 8.15
C SER A 71 8.43 6.43 6.91
N SER A 72 8.14 5.65 5.87
CA SER A 72 7.43 6.05 4.65
C SER A 72 6.30 5.06 4.42
N HIS A 73 5.06 5.48 4.64
CA HIS A 73 3.91 4.58 4.56
C HIS A 73 2.79 5.10 3.68
N VAL A 74 1.93 4.17 3.27
CA VAL A 74 0.58 4.45 2.81
C VAL A 74 -0.36 3.96 3.91
N ALA A 75 -1.09 4.88 4.53
CA ALA A 75 -1.96 4.59 5.67
C ALA A 75 -3.41 4.36 5.23
N PHE A 76 -4.04 3.38 5.87
CA PHE A 76 -5.46 3.05 5.74
C PHE A 76 -6.11 3.09 7.11
N ILE A 77 -7.40 3.43 7.15
CA ILE A 77 -8.20 3.41 8.38
C ILE A 77 -9.11 2.18 8.37
N SER A 78 -9.22 1.50 9.50
CA SER A 78 -10.03 0.29 9.68
C SER A 78 -10.71 0.25 11.05
N GLU A 79 -11.88 -0.37 11.13
CA GLU A 79 -12.54 -0.74 12.40
C GLU A 79 -11.81 -1.90 13.11
N ASN A 80 -10.99 -2.65 12.36
CA ASN A 80 -10.28 -3.81 12.88
C ASN A 80 -8.94 -3.95 12.15
N PRO A 81 -7.91 -3.17 12.53
CA PRO A 81 -6.60 -3.22 11.89
C PRO A 81 -5.97 -4.61 11.88
N LYS A 82 -6.09 -5.33 13.01
CA LYS A 82 -5.54 -6.68 13.15
C LYS A 82 -6.12 -7.65 12.12
N SER A 83 -7.44 -7.67 11.95
CA SER A 83 -8.07 -8.55 10.95
C SER A 83 -7.64 -8.22 9.52
N VAL A 84 -7.36 -6.95 9.21
CA VAL A 84 -6.84 -6.55 7.89
C VAL A 84 -5.42 -7.06 7.69
N VAL A 85 -4.54 -6.86 8.67
CA VAL A 85 -3.15 -7.35 8.61
C VAL A 85 -3.11 -8.88 8.49
N ASP A 86 -3.90 -9.60 9.29
CA ASP A 86 -3.95 -11.07 9.26
C ASP A 86 -4.50 -11.60 7.93
N LYS A 87 -5.45 -10.88 7.30
CA LYS A 87 -5.96 -11.20 5.95
C LYS A 87 -4.86 -11.10 4.89
N VAL A 88 -4.04 -10.04 4.92
CA VAL A 88 -2.94 -9.87 3.96
C VAL A 88 -1.80 -10.87 4.24
N GLU A 89 -1.48 -11.13 5.51
CA GLU A 89 -0.47 -12.13 5.89
C GLU A 89 -0.83 -13.52 5.38
N LYS A 90 -2.11 -13.92 5.53
CA LYS A 90 -2.60 -15.19 5.00
C LYS A 90 -2.43 -15.27 3.48
N TRP A 91 -2.87 -14.23 2.75
CA TRP A 91 -2.72 -14.17 1.30
C TRP A 91 -1.24 -14.21 0.87
N ALA A 92 -0.36 -13.50 1.57
CA ALA A 92 1.07 -13.49 1.28
C ALA A 92 1.68 -14.88 1.48
N THR A 93 1.29 -15.55 2.56
CA THR A 93 1.72 -16.92 2.88
C THR A 93 1.28 -17.91 1.80
N GLU A 94 0.02 -17.84 1.35
CA GLU A 94 -0.51 -18.70 0.28
C GLU A 94 0.20 -18.50 -1.07
N LYS A 95 0.74 -17.31 -1.32
CA LYS A 95 1.57 -17.01 -2.49
C LYS A 95 3.06 -17.28 -2.31
N GLY A 96 3.51 -17.71 -1.12
CA GLY A 96 4.92 -17.90 -0.81
C GLY A 96 5.72 -16.59 -0.76
N LEU A 97 5.06 -15.46 -0.47
CA LEU A 97 5.69 -14.15 -0.33
C LEU A 97 6.18 -13.95 1.09
N LYS A 98 7.34 -13.31 1.25
CA LYS A 98 7.80 -12.86 2.56
C LYS A 98 6.90 -11.75 3.08
N PHE A 99 6.49 -11.86 4.34
CA PHE A 99 5.64 -10.89 5.03
C PHE A 99 6.27 -10.51 6.36
N ILE A 100 6.30 -9.22 6.68
CA ILE A 100 6.78 -8.69 7.95
C ILE A 100 5.72 -7.73 8.48
N LYS A 101 5.39 -7.82 9.77
CA LYS A 101 4.48 -6.89 10.43
C LYS A 101 5.04 -6.36 11.75
N GLY A 102 4.53 -5.22 12.17
CA GLY A 102 4.78 -4.63 13.48
C GLY A 102 3.69 -3.61 13.81
N GLY A 103 3.96 -2.76 14.79
CA GLY A 103 3.07 -1.65 15.13
C GLY A 103 3.81 -0.55 15.86
N TRP A 104 3.28 0.66 15.77
CA TRP A 104 3.70 1.82 16.57
C TRP A 104 2.95 1.86 17.90
N SER A 105 1.74 1.30 17.90
CA SER A 105 0.89 1.10 19.06
C SER A 105 -0.02 -0.11 18.82
N GLU A 106 -0.90 -0.43 19.77
CA GLU A 106 -1.94 -1.44 19.56
C GLU A 106 -3.00 -1.01 18.53
N ARG A 107 -3.06 0.29 18.21
CA ARG A 107 -4.02 0.90 17.28
C ARG A 107 -3.43 1.24 15.93
N GLU A 108 -2.12 1.21 15.78
CA GLU A 108 -1.40 1.58 14.55
C GLU A 108 -0.45 0.45 14.18
N LEU A 109 -0.92 -0.40 13.26
CA LEU A 109 -0.21 -1.58 12.80
C LEU A 109 0.38 -1.30 11.42
N TRP A 110 1.49 -1.95 11.09
CA TRP A 110 2.07 -1.86 9.75
C TRP A 110 2.50 -3.23 9.25
N PHE A 111 2.57 -3.35 7.92
CA PHE A 111 3.18 -4.50 7.26
C PHE A 111 4.03 -4.10 6.06
N ASP A 112 4.98 -4.96 5.74
CA ASP A 112 5.89 -4.86 4.61
C ASP A 112 5.92 -6.19 3.85
N LEU A 113 6.06 -6.09 2.53
CA LEU A 113 6.31 -7.21 1.62
C LEU A 113 7.73 -7.01 1.06
N PRO A 114 8.78 -7.56 1.71
CA PRO A 114 10.16 -7.17 1.47
C PRO A 114 10.62 -7.34 0.02
N ASP A 115 10.04 -8.32 -0.67
CA ASP A 115 10.38 -8.70 -2.04
C ASP A 115 9.59 -7.90 -3.09
N LEU A 116 8.62 -7.08 -2.67
CA LEU A 116 7.73 -6.32 -3.57
C LEU A 116 7.83 -4.81 -3.37
N PHE A 117 8.07 -4.34 -2.14
CA PHE A 117 8.17 -2.91 -1.82
C PHE A 117 9.61 -2.40 -1.92
N VAL A 118 9.80 -1.20 -2.48
CA VAL A 118 11.13 -0.56 -2.56
C VAL A 118 11.33 0.41 -1.40
N ASP A 119 10.42 1.36 -1.19
CA ASP A 119 10.63 2.53 -0.34
C ASP A 119 9.49 2.85 0.64
N PHE A 120 8.54 1.93 0.82
CA PHE A 120 7.39 2.16 1.68
C PHE A 120 6.89 0.89 2.38
N ALA A 121 6.09 1.08 3.43
CA ALA A 121 5.27 0.07 4.07
C ALA A 121 3.77 0.43 3.95
N ILE A 122 2.89 -0.50 4.30
CA ILE A 122 1.47 -0.21 4.48
C ILE A 122 1.19 -0.09 5.97
N GLU A 123 0.46 0.95 6.36
CA GLU A 123 -0.04 1.15 7.70
C GLU A 123 -1.55 0.96 7.74
N ILE A 124 -2.04 0.25 8.74
CA ILE A 124 -3.47 0.10 9.04
C ILE A 124 -3.71 0.66 10.45
N MET A 125 -4.43 1.77 10.49
CA MET A 125 -4.78 2.52 11.69
C MET A 125 -6.20 2.19 12.12
N ASP A 126 -6.40 2.10 13.43
CA ASP A 126 -7.72 2.04 14.03
C ASP A 126 -8.47 3.34 13.79
N ARG A 127 -9.77 3.24 13.49
CA ARG A 127 -10.63 4.41 13.25
C ARG A 127 -10.67 5.38 14.42
N SER A 128 -10.53 4.92 15.66
CA SER A 128 -10.48 5.79 16.84
C SER A 128 -9.34 6.82 16.82
N ILE A 129 -8.33 6.66 15.95
CA ILE A 129 -7.24 7.62 15.78
C ILE A 129 -7.69 8.89 15.05
N VAL A 130 -8.69 8.80 14.16
CA VAL A 130 -9.15 9.93 13.33
C VAL A 130 -10.49 10.51 13.77
N GLU A 131 -11.19 9.84 14.68
CA GLU A 131 -12.49 10.27 15.22
C GLU A 131 -12.38 11.00 16.56
N GLY A 132 -11.19 11.51 16.89
CA GLY A 132 -10.93 12.29 18.09
C GLY A 132 -11.83 13.51 18.26
#